data_AF-A0A0N7J947-F1
#
_entry.id   AF-A0A0N7J947-F1
#
_cell.length_a   1.000
_cell.length_b   1.000
_cell.length_c   1.000
_cell.angle_alpha   90.00
_cell.angle_beta   90.00
_cell.angle_gamma   90.00
#
_symmetry.space_group_name_H-M   'P 1'
#
loop_
_entity.id
_entity.type
_entity.pdbx_description
1 polymer ?
#
loop_
_entity_poly.entity_id
_entity_poly.type
_entity_poly.pdbx_seq_one_letter_code
_entity_poly.pdbx_strand_id
1 'polypeptide(L)' 'MSTQAVELLATDLNPQGGVFCPSPKADMKIWNSHPKVYLDVAKTGQAKCPYCGTVYQLKAGEVVGHHH' A
#
# COMPACT_ATOMS: atom_id res chain seq x y z
N MET A 1 -5.92 -4.62 19.49
CA MET A 1 -4.64 -4.14 18.93
C MET A 1 -4.94 -3.63 17.52
N SER A 2 -5.32 -2.36 17.38
CA SER A 2 -5.65 -1.78 16.09
C SER A 2 -4.37 -1.63 15.28
N THR A 3 -4.13 -2.53 14.33
CA THR A 3 -3.10 -2.32 13.30
C THR A 3 -3.55 -1.09 12.52
N GLN A 4 -2.93 0.07 12.76
CA GLN A 4 -3.23 1.27 11.97
C GLN A 4 -2.96 0.93 10.51
N ALA A 5 -4.01 0.90 9.70
CA ALA A 5 -3.86 0.75 8.26
C ALA A 5 -3.18 2.00 7.71
N VAL A 6 -2.21 1.81 6.83
CA VAL A 6 -1.60 2.90 6.06
C VAL A 6 -2.62 3.31 5.02
N GLU A 7 -3.24 4.46 5.22
CA GLU A 7 -4.16 5.05 4.25
C GLU A 7 -3.39 5.56 3.03
N LEU A 8 -3.85 5.16 1.85
CA LEU A 8 -3.30 5.51 0.56
C LEU A 8 -4.29 6.33 -0.25
N LEU A 9 -3.80 7.34 -0.96
CA LEU A 9 -4.52 8.05 -2.01
C LEU A 9 -4.30 7.36 -3.36
N ALA A 10 -5.17 7.60 -4.34
CA ALA A 10 -4.94 7.10 -5.70
C ALA A 10 -3.61 7.61 -6.29
N THR A 11 -3.15 8.80 -5.88
CA THR A 11 -1.85 9.38 -6.26
C THR A 11 -0.64 8.66 -5.65
N ASP A 12 -0.85 7.86 -4.61
CA ASP A 12 0.21 7.10 -3.95
C ASP A 12 0.46 5.74 -4.62
N LEU A 13 -0.43 5.34 -5.53
CA LEU A 13 -0.33 4.12 -6.29
C LEU A 13 0.48 4.33 -7.56
N ASN A 14 1.16 3.27 -7.99
CA ASN A 14 1.80 3.22 -9.29
C ASN A 14 0.74 3.13 -10.41
N PRO A 15 1.12 3.27 -11.70
CA PRO A 15 0.18 3.18 -12.82
C PRO A 15 -0.59 1.85 -12.92
N GLN A 16 -0.13 0.80 -12.23
CA GLN A 16 -0.77 -0.51 -12.17
C GLN A 16 -1.69 -0.67 -10.93
N GLY A 17 -1.89 0.40 -10.15
CA GLY A 17 -2.73 0.37 -8.95
C GLY A 17 -2.08 -0.26 -7.71
N GLY A 18 -0.75 -0.40 -7.72
CA GLY A 18 0.01 -1.01 -6.64
C GLY A 18 0.83 -0.01 -5.81
N VAL A 19 1.09 -0.36 -4.55
CA VAL A 19 2.03 0.34 -3.64
C VAL A 19 3.21 -0.57 -3.35
N PHE A 20 4.40 -0.01 -3.07
CA PHE A 20 5.52 -0.81 -2.60
C PHE A 20 5.63 -0.79 -1.07
N CYS A 21 6.12 -1.88 -0.47
CA CYS A 21 6.47 -1.94 0.94
C CYS A 21 7.91 -2.46 1.06
N PRO A 22 8.80 -1.85 1.88
CA PRO A 22 8.59 -0.70 2.75
C PRO A 22 8.42 0.62 1.98
N SER A 23 7.46 1.46 2.40
CA SER A 23 7.21 2.79 1.81
C SER A 23 7.39 3.92 2.84
N PRO A 24 7.69 5.15 2.38
CA PRO A 24 7.64 6.34 3.24
C PRO A 24 6.27 6.58 3.87
N LYS A 25 5.18 6.12 3.23
CA LYS A 25 3.80 6.26 3.74
C LYS A 25 3.56 5.44 5.01
N ALA A 26 4.29 4.35 5.18
CA ALA A 26 4.26 3.54 6.39
C ALA A 26 5.27 4.03 7.46
N ASP A 27 5.92 5.18 7.25
CA ASP A 27 7.05 5.69 8.06
C ASP A 27 8.16 4.63 8.26
N MET A 28 8.31 3.74 7.28
CA MET A 28 9.26 2.64 7.34
C MET A 28 10.58 3.04 6.70
N LYS A 29 11.68 2.90 7.45
CA LYS A 29 13.01 3.01 6.87
C LYS A 29 13.24 1.84 5.92
N ILE A 30 13.51 2.17 4.65
CA ILE A 30 13.73 1.21 3.56
C ILE A 30 14.96 0.31 3.82
N TRP A 31 15.90 0.77 4.66
CA TRP A 31 17.25 0.21 4.71
C TRP A 31 17.42 -1.14 5.43
N ASN A 32 16.45 -1.65 6.22
CA ASN A 32 16.65 -2.92 6.95
C ASN A 32 15.37 -3.64 7.44
N SER A 33 14.21 -3.44 6.81
CA SER A 33 12.96 -4.05 7.30
C SER A 33 12.65 -5.41 6.66
N HIS A 34 12.52 -5.46 5.33
CA HIS A 34 12.30 -6.68 4.54
C HIS A 34 12.52 -6.36 3.03
N PRO A 35 12.60 -7.36 2.14
CA PRO A 35 12.70 -7.12 0.70
C PRO A 35 11.55 -6.27 0.17
N LYS A 36 11.82 -5.38 -0.80
CA LYS A 36 10.78 -4.58 -1.45
C LYS A 36 9.77 -5.49 -2.15
N VAL A 37 8.49 -5.32 -1.81
CA VAL A 37 7.35 -5.98 -2.48
C VAL A 37 6.39 -4.96 -3.04
N TYR A 38 5.61 -5.36 -4.04
CA TYR A 38 4.47 -4.61 -4.54
C TYR A 38 3.17 -5.27 -4.09
N LEU A 39 2.24 -4.46 -3.59
CA LEU A 39 0.92 -4.87 -3.14
C LEU A 39 -0.12 -4.25 -4.07
N ASP A 40 -1.00 -5.07 -4.63
CA ASP A 40 -2.11 -4.61 -5.45
C ASP A 40 -3.26 -4.16 -4.53
N VAL A 41 -3.40 -2.84 -4.36
CA VAL A 41 -4.40 -2.23 -3.48
C VAL A 41 -5.62 -1.78 -4.29
N ALA A 42 -5.43 -1.41 -5.56
CA ALA A 42 -6.50 -0.93 -6.43
C ALA A 42 -7.58 -1.98 -6.69
N LYS A 43 -7.22 -3.27 -6.76
CA LYS A 43 -8.18 -4.34 -7.05
C LYS A 43 -9.13 -4.65 -5.90
N THR A 44 -8.65 -4.60 -4.67
CA THR A 44 -9.36 -5.07 -3.47
C THR A 44 -9.71 -3.95 -2.49
N GLY A 45 -9.18 -2.73 -2.69
CA GLY A 45 -9.30 -1.61 -1.77
C GLY A 45 -8.32 -1.67 -0.58
N GLN A 46 -7.70 -2.82 -0.33
CA GLN A 46 -6.69 -3.01 0.71
C GLN A 46 -5.79 -4.22 0.43
N ALA A 47 -4.55 -4.17 0.90
CA ALA A 47 -3.60 -5.29 0.82
C ALA A 47 -2.72 -5.35 2.08
N LYS A 48 -2.37 -6.56 2.50
CA LYS A 48 -1.49 -6.80 3.66
C LYS A 48 -0.12 -7.24 3.19
N CYS A 49 0.94 -6.60 3.70
CA CYS A 49 2.30 -7.04 3.45
C CYS A 49 2.56 -8.41 4.11
N PRO A 50 3.05 -9.42 3.38
CA PRO A 50 3.31 -10.75 3.94
C PRO A 50 4.52 -10.77 4.88
N TYR A 51 5.38 -9.74 4.84
CA TYR A 51 6.60 -9.66 5.65
C TYR A 51 6.38 -8.92 6.97
N CYS A 52 5.95 -7.66 6.92
CA CYS A 52 5.77 -6.85 8.12
C CYS A 52 4.34 -6.85 8.67
N GLY A 53 3.37 -7.42 7.95
CA GLY A 53 1.97 -7.46 8.36
C GLY A 53 1.22 -6.14 8.25
N THR A 54 1.86 -5.07 7.77
CA THR A 54 1.25 -3.75 7.53
C THR A 54 0.10 -3.87 6.54
N VAL A 55 -1.04 -3.30 6.90
CA VAL A 55 -2.20 -3.20 6.04
C VAL A 55 -2.13 -1.85 5.32
N TYR A 56 -2.18 -1.87 4.00
CA TYR A 56 -2.32 -0.71 3.15
C TYR A 56 -3.75 -0.66 2.65
N GLN A 57 -4.41 0.47 2.81
CA GLN A 57 -5.83 0.61 2.48
C GLN A 57 -6.05 1.90 1.70
N LEU A 58 -6.85 1.84 0.64
CA LEU A 58 -7.29 3.04 -0.06
C LEU A 58 -8.21 3.86 0.83
N LYS A 59 -7.98 5.17 0.87
CA LYS A 59 -8.87 6.09 1.56
C LYS A 59 -10.29 5.99 1.00
N ALA A 60 -11.28 6.04 1.87
CA ALA A 60 -12.68 5.92 1.48
C ALA A 60 -13.06 6.99 0.44
N GLY A 61 -13.57 6.55 -0.70
CA GLY A 61 -13.96 7.42 -1.83
C GLY A 61 -12.88 7.65 -2.88
N GLU A 62 -11.66 7.14 -2.69
CA GLU A 62 -10.63 7.14 -3.74
C GLU A 62 -10.97 6.11 -4.81
N VAL A 63 -10.97 6.55 -6.07
CA VAL A 63 -11.19 5.69 -7.25
C VAL A 63 -9.88 5.60 -8.01
N VAL A 64 -9.31 4.40 -8.07
CA VAL A 64 -8.12 4.16 -8.91
C VAL A 64 -8.59 3.79 -10.31
N GLY A 65 -8.35 4.70 -11.27
CA GLY A 65 -8.62 4.44 -12.67
C GLY A 65 -7.76 3.30 -13.18
N HIS A 66 -8.37 2.18 -13.58
CA HIS A 66 -7.68 1.12 -14.31
C HIS A 66 -7.43 1.62 -15.74
N HIS A 67 -6.25 2.16 -15.99
CA HIS A 67 -5.80 2.41 -17.36
C HIS A 67 -5.30 1.08 -17.94
N HIS A 68 -6.13 0.50 -18.81
CA HIS A 68 -5.86 -0.73 -19.56
C HIS A 68 -5.17 -0.44 -20.89
#